data_AF-M1EFU9-F1
#
_entry.id   AF-M1EFU9-F1
#
_cell.length_a   1.000
_cell.length_b   1.000
_cell.length_c   1.000
_cell.angle_alpha   90.00
_cell.angle_beta   90.00
_cell.angle_gamma   90.00
#
_symmetry.space_group_name_H-M   'P 1'
#
loop_
_entity.id
_entity.type
_entity.pdbx_description
1 polymer ?
#
loop_
_entity_poly.entity_id
_entity_poly.type
_entity_poly.pdbx_seq_one_letter_code
_entity_poly.pdbx_strand_id
1 'polypeptide(L)'
;AATEGLGSHQKAMKYLGQDFESLRRQCLDSGVLFKDPEFPACPSALGYKDLGPHSPQTQGVVWKRPTELCPSPQFIVDGAT
;
A
#
# COMPACT_ATOMS: atom_id res chain seq x y z
N ALA A 1 -26.94 10.76 -15.97
CA ALA A 1 -26.63 9.50 -16.69
C ALA A 1 -26.03 8.53 -15.68
N ALA A 2 -26.64 7.36 -15.51
CA ALA A 2 -26.15 6.36 -14.57
C ALA A 2 -24.73 5.94 -14.96
N THR A 3 -23.87 5.82 -13.96
CA THR A 3 -22.47 5.40 -14.05
C THR A 3 -22.40 3.94 -14.47
N GLU A 4 -22.63 3.64 -15.74
CA GLU A 4 -22.62 2.26 -16.22
C GLU A 4 -21.24 1.62 -16.00
N GLY A 5 -21.27 0.42 -15.40
CA GLY A 5 -20.11 -0.43 -15.17
C GLY A 5 -19.16 -0.01 -14.04
N LEU A 6 -19.41 1.09 -13.32
CA LEU A 6 -18.55 1.49 -12.20
C LEU A 6 -18.59 0.44 -11.08
N GLY A 7 -17.42 0.00 -10.62
CA GLY A 7 -17.29 -1.07 -9.62
C GLY A 7 -17.17 -2.48 -10.22
N SER A 8 -17.29 -2.63 -11.55
CA SER A 8 -16.93 -3.88 -12.23
C SER A 8 -15.41 -4.10 -12.22
N HIS A 9 -14.96 -5.33 -12.47
CA HIS A 9 -13.54 -5.66 -12.59
C HIS A 9 -12.81 -4.77 -13.62
N GLN A 10 -13.46 -4.46 -14.74
CA GLN A 10 -12.90 -3.64 -15.81
C GLN A 10 -12.87 -2.14 -15.48
N LYS A 11 -13.65 -1.71 -14.48
CA LYS A 11 -13.81 -0.31 -14.09
C LYS A 11 -13.95 -0.21 -12.58
N ALA A 12 -12.92 -0.73 -11.89
CA ALA A 12 -12.86 -0.70 -10.45
C ALA A 12 -12.90 0.74 -9.94
N MET A 13 -13.59 0.94 -8.81
CA MET A 13 -13.56 2.24 -8.13
C MET A 13 -12.20 2.45 -7.49
N LYS A 14 -11.69 3.68 -7.59
CA LYS A 14 -10.46 4.10 -6.94
C LYS A 14 -10.72 4.25 -5.44
N TYR A 15 -10.17 3.35 -4.64
CA TYR A 15 -10.34 3.39 -3.19
C TYR A 15 -9.75 4.70 -2.64
N LEU A 16 -10.55 5.43 -1.86
CA LEU A 16 -10.20 6.76 -1.32
C LEU A 16 -9.74 7.75 -2.40
N GLY A 17 -10.19 7.57 -3.65
CA GLY A 17 -9.80 8.42 -4.78
C GLY A 17 -8.35 8.25 -5.24
N GLN A 18 -7.60 7.30 -4.69
CA GLN A 18 -6.20 7.07 -5.04
C GLN A 18 -6.06 6.43 -6.42
N ASP A 19 -5.31 7.07 -7.32
CA ASP A 19 -5.04 6.58 -8.67
C ASP A 19 -3.60 6.08 -8.79
N PHE A 20 -3.43 4.77 -8.99
CA PHE A 20 -2.10 4.15 -9.06
C PHE A 20 -1.18 4.78 -10.11
N GLU A 21 -1.67 4.96 -11.34
CA GLU A 21 -0.83 5.46 -12.44
C GLU A 21 -0.38 6.91 -12.20
N SER A 22 -1.28 7.75 -11.69
CA SER A 22 -0.97 9.14 -11.35
C SER A 22 0.03 9.23 -10.19
N LEU A 23 -0.20 8.47 -9.12
CA LEU A 23 0.68 8.44 -7.95
C LEU A 23 2.07 7.90 -8.31
N ARG A 24 2.13 6.83 -9.10
CA ARG A 24 3.38 6.24 -9.59
C ARG A 24 4.15 7.24 -10.44
N ARG A 25 3.49 7.92 -11.38
CA ARG A 25 4.13 8.94 -12.22
C ARG A 25 4.72 10.06 -11.38
N GLN A 26 3.94 10.60 -10.44
CA GLN A 26 4.42 11.66 -9.55
C GLN A 26 5.67 11.25 -8.76
N CYS A 27 5.71 10.02 -8.24
CA CYS A 27 6.87 9.50 -7.51
C CYS A 27 8.10 9.35 -8.41
N LEU A 28 7.91 8.85 -9.64
CA LEU A 28 8.99 8.73 -10.62
C LEU A 28 9.54 10.10 -11.04
N ASP A 29 8.65 11.06 -11.34
CA ASP A 29 9.04 12.41 -11.76
C ASP A 29 9.79 13.17 -10.66
N SER A 30 9.43 12.92 -9.39
CA SER A 30 10.09 13.54 -8.22
C SER A 30 11.29 12.74 -7.69
N GLY A 31 11.56 11.55 -8.22
CA GLY A 31 12.65 10.68 -7.75
C GLY A 31 12.48 10.21 -6.30
N VAL A 32 11.26 10.19 -5.76
CA VAL A 32 10.98 9.74 -4.40
C VAL A 32 10.18 8.44 -4.43
N LEU A 33 10.29 7.69 -3.34
CA LEU A 33 9.47 6.51 -3.16
C LEU A 33 8.11 6.87 -2.55
N PHE A 34 7.05 6.23 -3.03
CA PHE A 34 5.70 6.43 -2.50
C PHE A 34 5.62 6.12 -1.01
N LYS A 35 4.90 6.97 -0.27
CA LYS A 35 4.45 6.76 1.11
C LYS A 35 2.94 6.94 1.11
N ASP A 36 2.21 5.92 1.55
CA ASP A 36 0.76 5.93 1.51
C ASP A 36 0.19 6.90 2.56
N PRO A 37 -0.53 7.98 2.16
CA PRO A 37 -1.14 8.90 3.09
C PRO A 37 -2.39 8.33 3.76
N GLU A 38 -3.11 7.42 3.09
CA GLU A 38 -4.34 6.81 3.58
C GLU A 38 -4.06 5.59 4.46
N PHE A 39 -2.89 4.98 4.31
CA PHE A 39 -2.43 3.87 5.14
C PHE A 39 -0.96 4.06 5.59
N PRO A 40 -0.70 5.02 6.49
CA PRO A 40 0.65 5.38 6.90
C PRO A 40 1.34 4.24 7.67
N ALA A 41 2.66 4.14 7.51
CA ALA A 41 3.52 3.20 8.24
C ALA A 41 3.69 3.60 9.73
N CYS A 42 2.61 3.50 10.51
CA CYS A 42 2.55 3.89 11.92
C CYS A 42 1.78 2.85 12.77
N PRO A 43 1.84 2.92 14.11
CA PRO A 43 1.23 1.91 14.97
C PRO A 43 -0.28 1.71 14.76
N SER A 44 -1.03 2.78 14.43
CA SER A 44 -2.47 2.67 14.20
C SER A 44 -2.83 1.89 12.92
N ALA A 45 -1.89 1.74 11.98
CA ALA A 45 -2.09 0.91 10.79
C ALA A 45 -1.94 -0.60 11.07
N LEU A 46 -1.31 -0.98 12.19
CA LEU A 46 -1.16 -2.39 12.58
C LEU A 46 -2.46 -2.96 13.16
N GLY A 47 -3.26 -2.12 13.82
CA GLY A 47 -4.57 -2.51 14.31
C GLY A 47 -5.02 -1.71 15.53
N TYR A 48 -5.89 -2.34 16.31
CA TYR A 48 -6.50 -1.80 17.52
C TYR A 48 -6.44 -2.86 18.63
N LYS A 49 -6.74 -2.45 19.87
CA LYS A 49 -6.70 -3.34 21.06
C LYS A 49 -5.36 -4.08 21.16
N ASP A 50 -5.36 -5.39 20.98
CA ASP A 50 -4.18 -6.25 21.10
C ASP A 50 -3.11 -5.97 20.03
N LEU A 51 -3.43 -5.25 18.96
CA LEU A 51 -2.47 -4.78 17.95
C LEU A 51 -2.38 -3.25 17.88
N GLY A 52 -3.00 -2.54 18.83
CA GLY A 52 -3.07 -1.09 18.85
C GLY A 52 -1.77 -0.40 19.25
N PRO A 53 -1.76 0.94 19.23
CA PRO A 53 -0.65 1.73 19.79
C PRO A 53 -0.35 1.33 21.24
N HIS A 54 0.93 1.12 21.55
CA HIS A 54 1.44 0.67 22.86
C HIS A 54 1.16 -0.79 23.24
N SER A 55 0.60 -1.59 22.33
CA SER A 55 0.50 -3.03 22.53
C SER A 55 1.89 -3.67 22.62
N PRO A 56 2.17 -4.55 23.61
CA PRO A 56 3.39 -5.36 23.63
C PRO A 56 3.62 -6.15 22.34
N GLN A 57 2.55 -6.59 21.67
CA GLN A 57 2.59 -7.40 20.45
C GLN A 57 3.14 -6.64 19.25
N THR A 58 3.01 -5.32 19.22
CA THR A 58 3.49 -4.47 18.11
C THR A 58 4.72 -3.65 18.49
N GLN A 59 5.25 -3.80 19.70
CA GLN A 59 6.49 -3.16 20.10
C GLN A 59 7.67 -3.69 19.28
N GLY A 60 8.53 -2.76 18.84
CA GLY A 60 9.72 -3.09 18.06
C GLY A 60 9.47 -3.38 16.59
N VAL A 61 8.23 -3.30 16.09
CA VAL A 61 7.94 -3.41 14.66
C VAL A 61 8.60 -2.25 13.91
N VAL A 62 9.36 -2.58 12.88
CA VAL A 62 10.00 -1.63 11.96
C VAL A 62 9.49 -1.88 10.55
N TRP A 63 8.98 -0.84 9.91
CA TRP A 63 8.50 -0.89 8.53
C TRP A 63 9.69 -0.88 7.57
N LYS A 64 9.76 -1.89 6.69
CA LYS A 64 10.81 -2.03 5.68
C LYS A 64 10.20 -2.36 4.32
N ARG A 65 10.83 -1.88 3.26
CA ARG A 65 10.53 -2.25 1.86
C ARG A 65 11.27 -3.53 1.48
N PRO A 66 10.79 -4.29 0.49
CA PRO A 66 11.48 -5.50 0.01
C PRO A 66 12.96 -5.29 -0.35
N THR A 67 13.30 -4.14 -0.94
CA THR A 67 14.69 -3.77 -1.29
C THR A 67 15.62 -3.60 -0.09
N GLU A 68 15.08 -3.45 1.12
CA GLU A 68 15.86 -3.38 2.37
C GLU A 68 16.06 -4.77 3.00
N LEU A 69 15.35 -5.78 2.51
CA LEU A 69 15.34 -7.14 3.05
C LEU A 69 16.13 -8.11 2.17
N CYS A 70 16.08 -7.93 0.84
CA CYS A 70 16.86 -8.74 -0.09
C CYS A 70 17.39 -7.93 -1.29
N PRO A 71 18.49 -8.36 -1.94
CA PRO A 71 19.11 -7.60 -3.03
C PRO A 71 18.30 -7.57 -4.35
N SER A 72 17.46 -8.56 -4.60
CA SER A 72 16.68 -8.69 -5.84
C SER A 72 15.25 -9.14 -5.53
N PRO A 73 14.41 -8.24 -4.98
CA PRO A 73 13.02 -8.57 -4.67
C PRO A 73 12.23 -8.81 -5.95
N GLN A 74 11.46 -9.89 -5.97
CA GLN A 74 10.56 -10.22 -7.09
C GLN A 74 9.11 -10.08 -6.62
N PHE A 75 8.26 -9.47 -7.45
CA PHE A 75 6.85 -9.27 -7.09
C PHE A 75 6.04 -10.56 -7.25
N ILE A 76 6.18 -11.24 -8.40
CA ILE A 76 5.56 -12.53 -8.71
C ILE A 76 6.54 -13.31 -9.62
N VAL A 77 6.83 -14.57 -9.29
CA VAL A 77 7.66 -15.50 -10.09
C VAL A 77 6.93 -16.85 -10.13
N ASP A 78 6.97 -17.53 -11.28
CA ASP A 78 6.34 -18.85 -11.50
C ASP A 78 4.81 -18.90 -11.32
N GLY A 79 4.15 -17.73 -11.35
CA GLY A 79 2.70 -17.60 -11.27
C GLY A 79 2.16 -17.35 -9.87
N ALA A 80 0.90 -16.92 -9.80
CA ALA A 80 0.14 -16.69 -8.58
C ALA A 80 -1.29 -17.19 -8.78
N THR A 81 -1.42 -18.47 -9.15
CA THR A 81 -2.70 -19.14 -9.43
C THR A 81 -3.28 -19.79 -8.17
#